data_AF-A0A7V9S2C0-F1
#
_entry.id   AF-A0A7V9S2C0-F1
#
_cell.length_a   1.000
_cell.length_b   1.000
_cell.length_c   1.000
_cell.angle_alpha   90.00
_cell.angle_beta   90.00
_cell.angle_gamma   90.00
#
_symmetry.space_group_name_H-M   'P 1'
#
loop_
_entity.id
_entity.type
_entity.pdbx_description
1 polymer ?
#
loop_
_entity_poly.entity_id
_entity_poly.type
_entity_poly.pdbx_seq_one_letter_code
_entity_poly.pdbx_strand_id
1 'polypeptide(L)' 'MAADGVSQREIARRLGINRRTVRRLVETVEPPRYERPPLGSMLDPLEPVICHLIEGWPQIKAPRVTELLREDYAYT' A
#
# COMPACT_ATOMS: atom_id res chain seq x y z
N MET A 1 2.25 -14.93 27.28
CA MET A 1 1.45 -14.95 28.52
C MET A 1 0.04 -14.48 28.16
N ALA A 2 -1.00 -15.26 28.45
CA ALA A 2 -2.39 -14.81 28.28
C ALA A 2 -2.73 -13.89 29.46
N ALA A 3 -2.64 -12.57 29.24
CA ALA A 3 -2.54 -11.60 30.34
C ALA A 3 -3.79 -11.47 31.24
N ASP A 4 -4.95 -12.04 30.92
CA ASP A 4 -6.18 -11.84 31.71
C ASP A 4 -6.96 -13.13 32.05
N GLY A 5 -6.44 -14.33 31.79
CA GLY A 5 -7.16 -15.59 32.06
C GLY A 5 -8.42 -15.82 31.21
N VAL A 6 -8.65 -15.00 30.19
CA VAL A 6 -9.83 -15.07 29.31
C VAL A 6 -9.64 -16.09 28.19
N SER A 7 -10.67 -16.90 27.92
CA SER A 7 -10.63 -17.89 26.84
C SER A 7 -10.61 -17.22 25.44
N GLN A 8 -9.95 -17.86 24.47
CA GLN A 8 -9.95 -17.39 23.07
C GLN A 8 -11.37 -17.24 22.49
N ARG A 9 -12.32 -18.08 22.92
CA ARG A 9 -13.73 -18.00 22.50
C ARG A 9 -14.39 -16.72 23.02
N GLU A 10 -14.09 -16.35 24.25
CA GLU A 10 -14.60 -15.12 24.85
C GLU A 10 -14.01 -13.88 24.19
N ILE A 11 -12.71 -13.90 23.89
CA ILE A 11 -12.04 -12.83 23.12
C ILE A 11 -12.68 -12.67 21.74
N ALA A 12 -12.94 -13.77 21.03
CA ALA A 12 -13.61 -13.74 19.73
C ALA A 12 -15.00 -13.12 19.80
N ARG A 13 -15.78 -13.44 20.85
CA ARG A 13 -17.11 -12.86 21.08
C ARG A 13 -17.06 -11.36 21.36
N ARG A 14 -16.13 -10.92 22.21
CA ARG A 14 -15.97 -9.49 22.56
C ARG A 14 -15.50 -8.64 21.38
N LEU A 15 -14.59 -9.17 20.58
CA LEU A 15 -13.98 -8.45 19.45
C LEU A 15 -14.73 -8.65 18.12
N GLY A 16 -15.70 -9.56 18.04
CA GLY A 16 -16.46 -9.84 16.82
C GLY A 16 -15.63 -10.48 15.70
N ILE A 17 -14.46 -11.06 16.00
CA ILE A 17 -13.55 -11.67 15.03
C ILE A 17 -13.53 -13.20 15.13
N ASN A 18 -13.12 -13.88 14.06
CA ASN A 18 -13.07 -15.33 14.03
C ASN A 18 -12.12 -15.90 15.12
N ARG A 19 -12.53 -16.98 15.79
CA ARG A 19 -11.70 -17.66 16.82
C ARG A 19 -10.32 -18.09 16.31
N ARG A 20 -10.20 -18.49 15.04
CA ARG A 20 -8.91 -18.80 14.41
C ARG A 20 -8.01 -17.57 14.30
N THR A 21 -8.59 -16.40 14.03
CA THR A 21 -7.88 -15.11 14.03
C THR A 21 -7.38 -14.77 15.42
N VAL A 22 -8.22 -14.92 16.45
CA VAL A 22 -7.80 -14.75 17.86
C VAL A 22 -6.64 -15.68 18.19
N ARG A 23 -6.76 -16.97 17.89
CA ARG A 23 -5.70 -17.96 18.11
C ARG A 23 -4.38 -17.50 17.48
N ARG A 24 -4.41 -17.16 16.18
CA ARG A 24 -3.23 -16.69 15.44
C ARG A 24 -2.61 -15.46 16.09
N LEU A 25 -3.42 -14.46 16.44
CA LEU A 25 -2.94 -13.20 17.01
C LEU A 25 -2.36 -13.37 18.42
N VAL A 26 -2.93 -14.27 19.25
CA VAL A 26 -2.42 -14.57 20.60
C VAL A 26 -1.11 -15.37 20.54
N GLU A 27 -0.93 -16.21 19.52
CA GLU A 27 0.30 -16.99 19.30
C GLU A 27 1.43 -16.13 18.67
N THR A 28 1.10 -15.01 18.01
CA THR A 28 2.10 -14.14 17.40
C THR A 28 2.78 -13.28 18.46
N VAL A 29 4.11 -13.26 18.46
CA VAL A 29 4.93 -12.51 19.43
C VAL A 29 4.78 -11.00 19.23
N GLU A 30 4.63 -10.58 17.98
CA GLU A 30 4.45 -9.17 17.60
C GLU A 30 3.11 -8.97 16.87
N PRO A 31 2.45 -7.81 17.03
CA PRO A 31 1.26 -7.49 16.26
C PRO A 31 1.57 -7.57 14.75
N PRO A 32 0.65 -8.11 13.92
CA PRO A 32 0.87 -8.12 12.48
C PRO A 32 1.01 -6.69 11.97
N ARG A 33 2.12 -6.41 11.28
CA ARG A 33 2.34 -5.14 10.61
C ARG A 33 1.92 -5.28 9.16
N TYR A 34 1.33 -4.21 8.63
CA TYR A 34 1.07 -4.15 7.20
C TYR A 34 2.40 -3.99 6.47
N GLU A 35 2.87 -5.08 5.88
CA GLU A 35 4.06 -5.11 5.04
C GLU A 35 3.62 -5.39 3.61
N ARG A 36 3.78 -4.40 2.75
CA ARG A 36 3.64 -4.56 1.31
C ARG A 36 5.02 -4.31 0.71
N PRO A 37 5.59 -5.26 -0.07
CA PRO A 37 6.74 -4.91 -0.89
C PRO A 37 6.32 -3.73 -1.79
N PRO A 38 7.20 -2.76 -2.05
CA PRO A 38 6.89 -1.70 -3.00
C PRO A 38 6.53 -2.37 -4.33
N LEU A 39 5.29 -2.16 -4.79
CA LEU A 39 4.96 -2.43 -6.18
C LEU A 39 5.56 -1.29 -7.00
N GLY A 40 6.14 -1.61 -8.16
CA GLY A 40 6.57 -0.59 -9.11
C GLY A 40 5.43 0.35 -9.46
N SER A 41 5.77 1.58 -9.82
CA SER A 41 4.82 2.57 -10.33
C SER A 41 4.53 2.28 -11.81
N MET A 42 3.29 2.57 -12.23
CA MET A 42 2.96 2.65 -13.65
C MET A 42 3.80 3.73 -14.37
N LEU A 43 4.34 4.68 -13.61
CA LEU A 43 5.22 5.73 -14.10
C LEU A 43 6.69 5.33 -14.20
N ASP A 44 7.11 4.19 -13.63
CA ASP A 44 8.53 3.77 -13.67
C ASP A 44 9.08 3.70 -15.11
N PRO A 45 8.34 3.16 -16.11
CA PRO A 45 8.81 3.17 -17.50
C PRO A 45 8.84 4.57 -18.14
N LEU A 46 8.12 5.54 -17.57
CA LEU A 46 7.94 6.89 -18.09
C LEU A 46 8.81 7.92 -17.38
N GLU A 47 9.51 7.55 -16.32
CA GLU A 47 10.37 8.45 -15.52
C GLU A 47 11.35 9.24 -16.40
N PRO A 48 12.09 8.64 -17.36
CA PRO A 48 13.02 9.41 -18.20
C PRO A 48 12.34 10.50 -19.03
N VAL A 49 11.13 10.21 -19.53
CA VAL A 49 10.34 11.14 -20.34
C VAL A 49 9.85 12.30 -19.47
N ILE A 50 9.33 11.99 -18.28
CA ILE A 50 8.84 12.99 -17.33
C ILE A 50 9.98 13.93 -16.91
N CYS A 51 11.15 13.39 -16.59
CA CYS A 51 12.34 14.17 -16.26
C CYS A 51 12.71 15.11 -17.42
N HIS A 52 12.77 14.59 -18.65
CA HIS A 52 13.07 15.41 -19.83
C HIS A 52 12.07 16.55 -20.05
N LEU A 53 10.77 16.29 -19.87
CA LEU A 53 9.71 17.31 -19.99
C LEU A 53 9.85 18.41 -18.92
N ILE A 54 10.16 18.04 -17.68
CA ILE A 54 10.33 19.00 -16.59
C ILE A 54 11.60 19.83 -16.80
N GLU A 55 12.68 19.24 -17.28
CA GLU A 55 13.91 19.97 -17.60
C GLU A 55 13.73 20.95 -18.76
N GLY A 56 13.06 20.52 -19.83
CA GLY A 56 12.81 21.36 -21.01
C GLY A 56 11.73 22.41 -20.79
N TRP A 57 10.80 22.18 -19.86
CA TRP A 57 9.71 23.08 -19.55
C TRP A 57 9.47 23.17 -18.03
N PRO A 58 10.32 23.86 -17.26
CA PRO A 58 10.26 23.86 -15.79
C PRO A 58 8.94 24.34 -15.16
N GLN A 59 8.19 25.16 -15.88
CA GLN A 59 6.88 25.66 -15.44
C GLN A 59 5.70 24.76 -15.85
N ILE A 60 5.94 23.65 -16.55
CA ILE A 60 4.91 22.68 -16.94
C ILE A 60 4.15 22.20 -15.71
N LYS A 61 2.83 22.02 -15.85
CA LYS A 61 1.96 21.54 -14.77
C LYS A 61 1.69 20.05 -14.96
N ALA A 62 1.48 19.35 -13.84
CA ALA A 62 1.21 17.91 -13.84
C ALA A 62 0.05 17.48 -14.78
N PRO A 63 -1.07 18.24 -14.90
CA PRO A 63 -2.10 17.90 -15.89
C PRO A 63 -1.56 17.90 -17.33
N ARG A 64 -0.73 18.88 -17.69
CA ARG A 64 -0.15 18.96 -19.04
C ARG A 64 0.86 17.84 -19.30
N VAL A 65 1.66 17.47 -18.30
CA VAL A 65 2.53 16.27 -18.40
C VAL A 65 1.68 15.03 -18.67
N THR A 66 0.57 14.88 -17.96
CA THR A 66 -0.34 13.73 -18.14
C THR A 66 -0.93 13.69 -19.55
N GLU A 67 -1.38 14.82 -20.08
CA GLU A 67 -1.87 14.92 -21.47
C GLU A 67 -0.81 14.46 -22.47
N LEU A 68 0.41 14.98 -22.36
CA LEU A 68 1.52 14.60 -23.25
C LEU A 68 1.86 13.11 -23.16
N LEU A 69 1.86 12.54 -21.95
CA LEU A 69 2.10 11.10 -21.77
C LEU A 69 1.01 10.23 -22.42
N ARG A 70 -0.26 10.69 -22.40
CA ARG A 70 -1.38 10.00 -23.07
C ARG A 70 -1.29 10.09 -24.58
N GLU A 71 -0.91 11.27 -25.08
CA GLU A 71 -0.81 11.56 -26.51
C GLU A 71 0.35 10.77 -27.15
N ASP A 72 1.53 10.78 -26.53
CA ASP A 72 2.77 10.38 -27.19
C ASP A 72 3.47 9.15 -26.57
N TYR A 73 3.14 8.76 -25.33
CA TYR A 73 3.92 7.78 -24.56
C TYR A 73 3.10 6.61 -23.99
N ALA A 74 1.95 6.30 -24.61
CA ALA A 74 1.10 5.16 -24.29
C ALA A 74 0.68 5.07 -22.79
N TYR A 75 0.61 6.21 -22.10
CA TYR A 75 0.03 6.28 -20.76
C TYR A 75 -1.50 6.16 -20.87
N THR A 76 -2.09 5.09 -20.33
CA THR A 76 -3.54 4.85 -20.35
C THR A 76 -4.13 5.01 -18.96
#